data_AF-A0A643CHG7-F1
#
_entry.id   AF-A0A643CHG7-F1
#
_cell.length_a   1.000
_cell.length_b   1.000
_cell.length_c   1.000
_cell.angle_alpha   90.00
_cell.angle_beta   90.00
_cell.angle_gamma   90.00
#
_symmetry.space_group_name_H-M   'P 1'
#
loop_
_entity.id
_entity.type
_entity.pdbx_description
1 polymer ?
#
loop_
_entity_poly.entity_id
_entity_poly.type
_entity_poly.pdbx_seq_one_letter_code
_entity_poly.pdbx_strand_id
1 'polypeptide(L)'
;MGTSEMLVRFGRRCGRAKESTEVKNCEEDQVLYPPLLPSKVDLRQVTIIPHNEWERIRDSLDSLTREAAHLRAERKAKKEMHFRSQEVVKHWTNTYAEHLNDKNTIKAVERQQQEEEDEKIRKFIKAKKRLTQMGKEKEAETHRLMEERRERINNFLSKLMKEKFDNEDLIIARDIAEAEAEWEKREREKYEKNKAELKAIAEHRALVMKNKEEEERQRKIEAKEQLLAILKADQIFWEHEKEKKRKADKERREVQDTHIQQMAKNKFNALQAKQAELEYCRLTEALVAEKEKEFQDYAREVIESESESTNKYIYPLVKAVQEGPGGGRGPVFVDRGVLRPSYQANDITGVQLPFYLSQGSKYNTFQKSKGRLGFTW
;
A
#
# COMPACT_ATOMS: atom_id res chain seq x y z
N MET A 1 -65.50 32.85 32.27
CA MET A 1 -66.64 33.59 31.67
C MET A 1 -67.89 32.76 31.94
N GLY A 2 -68.68 32.93 32.99
CA GLY A 2 -68.95 34.08 33.83
C GLY A 2 -70.48 34.20 33.91
N THR A 3 -71.07 33.76 35.04
CA THR A 3 -72.35 34.22 35.63
C THR A 3 -73.62 33.99 34.78
N SER A 4 -74.85 33.88 35.27
CA SER A 4 -75.47 34.27 36.54
C SER A 4 -76.79 33.48 36.68
N GLU A 5 -77.11 33.10 37.91
CA GLU A 5 -78.47 32.77 38.37
C GLU A 5 -79.49 33.83 37.96
N MET A 6 -80.77 33.46 37.84
CA MET A 6 -81.86 34.06 38.63
C MET A 6 -83.07 33.12 38.76
N LEU A 7 -83.33 32.71 39.99
CA LEU A 7 -84.56 32.10 40.50
C LEU A 7 -85.36 33.20 41.24
N VAL A 8 -86.58 33.55 40.80
CA VAL A 8 -87.55 34.37 41.57
C VAL A 8 -88.96 33.89 41.21
N ARG A 9 -89.62 33.06 42.02
CA ARG A 9 -90.49 33.33 43.20
C ARG A 9 -91.83 34.03 42.91
N PHE A 10 -92.88 33.22 43.02
CA PHE A 10 -94.19 33.41 43.67
C PHE A 10 -94.87 34.79 43.72
N GLY A 11 -96.13 34.82 43.27
CA GLY A 11 -97.13 35.80 43.68
C GLY A 11 -98.52 35.15 43.83
N ARG A 12 -98.90 34.82 45.06
CA ARG A 12 -100.28 34.48 45.46
C ARG A 12 -101.09 35.77 45.64
N ARG A 13 -102.34 35.80 45.18
CA ARG A 13 -103.40 36.59 45.84
C ARG A 13 -104.70 35.80 45.90
N CYS A 14 -105.03 35.36 47.10
CA CYS A 14 -106.37 35.08 47.56
C CYS A 14 -106.98 36.36 48.15
N GLY A 15 -108.31 36.46 48.09
CA GLY A 15 -109.10 37.44 48.83
C GLY A 15 -110.05 38.18 47.89
N ARG A 16 -111.33 38.38 48.20
CA ARG A 16 -112.09 38.06 49.41
C ARG A 16 -113.56 38.31 49.03
N ALA A 17 -114.48 37.50 49.55
CA ALA A 17 -115.90 37.79 49.54
C ALA A 17 -116.19 39.10 50.31
N LYS A 18 -117.18 39.85 49.85
CA LYS A 18 -117.91 40.83 50.66
C LYS A 18 -119.40 40.61 50.43
N GLU A 19 -120.04 40.26 51.53
CA GLU A 19 -121.47 40.05 51.71
C GLU A 19 -122.25 41.37 51.65
N SER A 20 -123.55 41.15 51.45
CA SER A 20 -124.70 41.84 52.04
C SER A 20 -124.91 43.33 51.79
N THR A 21 -126.03 43.61 51.12
CA THR A 21 -126.97 44.62 51.63
C THR A 21 -128.37 44.22 51.20
N GLU A 22 -129.03 43.44 52.06
CA GLU A 22 -130.49 43.47 52.16
C GLU A 22 -130.89 44.89 52.58
N VAL A 23 -131.79 45.53 51.84
CA VAL A 23 -132.62 46.62 52.37
C VAL A 23 -134.07 46.24 52.11
N LYS A 24 -134.80 46.20 53.22
CA LYS A 24 -136.17 45.78 53.42
C LYS A 24 -137.18 46.81 52.90
N ASN A 25 -138.39 46.29 52.67
CA ASN A 25 -139.65 47.00 52.45
C ASN A 25 -139.94 48.11 53.48
N CYS A 26 -140.71 49.12 53.07
CA CYS A 26 -141.71 49.89 53.86
C CYS A 26 -142.74 50.40 52.83
N GLU A 27 -143.90 49.79 52.70
CA GLU A 27 -145.14 50.04 53.48
C GLU A 27 -146.04 51.12 52.86
N GLU A 28 -147.29 50.75 52.74
CA GLU A 28 -148.45 51.53 52.33
C GLU A 28 -148.72 52.65 53.34
N ASP A 29 -149.30 53.77 52.90
CA ASP A 29 -150.14 54.59 53.77
C ASP A 29 -151.35 55.14 52.99
N GLN A 30 -152.52 54.81 53.51
CA GLN A 30 -153.87 55.24 53.14
C GLN A 30 -154.28 56.47 53.97
N VAL A 31 -154.92 57.50 53.40
CA VAL A 31 -155.74 58.51 54.11
C VAL A 31 -156.79 59.06 53.10
N LEU A 32 -158.11 58.77 53.14
CA LEU A 32 -159.21 59.10 54.09
C LEU A 32 -159.95 60.46 53.81
N TYR A 33 -160.89 60.45 52.83
CA TYR A 33 -162.34 60.85 52.87
C TYR A 33 -162.82 62.26 53.41
N PRO A 34 -164.15 62.61 53.33
CA PRO A 34 -164.85 63.76 52.66
C PRO A 34 -165.40 64.80 53.69
N PRO A 35 -166.65 65.37 53.68
CA PRO A 35 -167.66 65.78 52.67
C PRO A 35 -168.10 67.27 52.85
N LEU A 36 -169.15 67.73 52.14
CA LEU A 36 -170.34 68.43 52.69
C LEU A 36 -171.14 69.19 51.60
N LEU A 37 -172.40 68.80 51.41
CA LEU A 37 -173.48 69.69 50.96
C LEU A 37 -173.99 70.49 52.17
N PRO A 38 -174.41 71.74 51.98
CA PRO A 38 -175.70 72.21 52.52
C PRO A 38 -176.51 72.98 51.45
N SER A 39 -177.77 72.63 51.13
CA SER A 39 -179.01 72.87 51.90
C SER A 39 -179.50 74.34 51.91
N LYS A 40 -180.53 74.59 51.08
CA LYS A 40 -181.60 75.63 51.11
C LYS A 40 -181.24 77.07 50.70
N VAL A 41 -181.74 77.54 49.54
CA VAL A 41 -182.32 78.89 49.35
C VAL A 41 -183.36 78.88 48.21
N ASP A 42 -184.36 79.75 48.38
CA ASP A 42 -185.69 79.94 47.78
C ASP A 42 -185.88 79.96 46.25
N LEU A 43 -187.02 79.40 45.84
CA LEU A 43 -187.59 79.45 44.50
C LEU A 43 -188.35 80.77 44.31
N ARG A 44 -187.70 81.81 43.76
CA ARG A 44 -188.26 82.97 43.00
C ARG A 44 -187.26 84.14 43.01
N GLN A 45 -186.21 84.09 42.20
CA GLN A 45 -185.45 85.27 41.75
C GLN A 45 -184.44 84.82 40.68
N VAL A 46 -184.88 84.84 39.42
CA VAL A 46 -183.98 84.62 38.28
C VAL A 46 -183.26 85.94 38.03
N THR A 47 -182.00 86.01 38.45
CA THR A 47 -181.07 87.05 37.99
C THR A 47 -180.35 86.48 36.79
N ILE A 48 -180.66 87.01 35.61
CA ILE A 48 -180.01 86.63 34.36
C ILE A 48 -178.56 87.14 34.43
N ILE A 49 -177.62 86.23 34.69
CA ILE A 49 -176.19 86.51 34.62
C ILE A 49 -175.80 86.63 33.14
N PRO A 50 -175.20 87.75 32.71
CA PRO A 50 -174.80 87.97 31.33
C PRO A 50 -173.63 87.04 30.93
N HIS A 51 -173.66 86.60 29.68
CA HIS A 51 -172.88 85.50 29.11
C HIS A 51 -171.35 85.62 29.27
N ASN A 52 -170.85 86.85 29.34
CA ASN A 52 -169.43 87.18 29.51
C ASN A 52 -168.85 86.77 30.88
N GLU A 53 -169.66 86.71 31.94
CA GLU A 53 -169.21 86.20 33.25
C GLU A 53 -169.10 84.66 33.24
N TRP A 54 -169.82 83.95 32.36
CA TRP A 54 -169.79 82.48 32.26
C TRP A 54 -168.57 81.97 31.47
N GLU A 55 -168.12 82.70 30.44
CA GLU A 55 -166.93 82.32 29.65
C GLU A 55 -165.62 82.39 30.43
N ARG A 56 -165.43 83.43 31.26
CA ARG A 56 -164.19 83.58 32.05
C ARG A 56 -163.98 82.43 33.05
N ILE A 57 -165.05 81.91 33.65
CA ILE A 57 -164.96 80.83 34.64
C ILE A 57 -164.52 79.51 33.98
N ARG A 58 -165.01 79.24 32.76
CA ARG A 58 -164.68 78.03 32.00
C ARG A 58 -163.22 77.97 31.57
N ASP A 59 -162.65 79.07 31.08
CA ASP A 59 -161.26 79.07 30.57
C ASP A 59 -160.21 78.91 31.69
N SER A 60 -160.50 79.36 32.92
CA SER A 60 -159.57 79.16 34.04
C SER A 60 -159.44 77.69 34.47
N LEU A 61 -160.47 76.87 34.23
CA LEU A 61 -160.49 75.46 34.63
C LEU A 61 -159.74 74.57 33.61
N ASP A 62 -159.74 74.95 32.33
CA ASP A 62 -159.06 74.20 31.26
C ASP A 62 -157.53 74.35 31.29
N SER A 63 -156.99 75.46 31.82
CA SER A 63 -155.55 75.71 31.88
C SER A 63 -154.84 74.75 32.86
N LEU A 64 -155.44 74.46 34.01
CA LEU A 64 -154.87 73.57 35.04
C LEU A 64 -154.78 72.12 34.54
N THR A 65 -155.72 71.73 33.67
CA THR A 65 -155.82 70.37 33.13
C THR A 65 -154.71 70.07 32.10
N ARG A 66 -154.20 71.08 31.41
CA ARG A 66 -153.08 70.94 30.45
C ARG A 66 -151.73 70.72 31.13
N GLU A 67 -151.45 71.38 32.25
CA GLU A 67 -150.16 71.23 32.95
C GLU A 67 -149.98 69.83 33.56
N ALA A 68 -151.04 69.24 34.10
CA ALA A 68 -150.99 67.88 34.66
C ALA A 68 -150.71 66.79 33.61
N ALA A 69 -151.11 67.00 32.36
CA ALA A 69 -150.84 66.07 31.25
C ALA A 69 -149.37 66.09 30.82
N HIS A 70 -148.70 67.25 30.84
CA HIS A 70 -147.31 67.40 30.42
C HIS A 70 -146.32 66.63 31.31
N LEU A 71 -146.45 66.76 32.64
CA LEU A 71 -145.56 66.09 33.60
C LEU A 71 -145.67 64.55 33.57
N ARG A 72 -146.84 64.00 33.21
CA ARG A 72 -147.02 62.55 33.07
C ARG A 72 -146.29 62.00 31.84
N ALA A 73 -146.27 62.74 30.73
CA ALA A 73 -145.56 62.34 29.52
C ALA A 73 -144.03 62.30 29.76
N GLU A 74 -143.50 63.28 30.49
CA GLU A 74 -142.07 63.41 30.74
C GLU A 74 -141.49 62.28 31.60
N ARG A 75 -142.20 61.84 32.66
CA ARG A 75 -141.78 60.66 33.45
C ARG A 75 -141.78 59.37 32.64
N LYS A 76 -142.71 59.20 31.70
CA LYS A 76 -142.81 58.00 30.86
C LYS A 76 -141.62 57.92 29.89
N ALA A 77 -141.25 59.03 29.27
CA ALA A 77 -140.09 59.11 28.38
C ALA A 77 -138.77 58.77 29.10
N LYS A 78 -138.61 59.19 30.36
CA LYS A 78 -137.37 58.95 31.13
C LYS A 78 -137.16 57.47 31.49
N LYS A 79 -138.23 56.72 31.78
CA LYS A 79 -138.14 55.27 32.07
C LYS A 79 -137.80 54.45 30.82
N GLU A 80 -138.36 54.81 29.67
CA GLU A 80 -138.11 54.15 28.39
C GLU A 80 -136.63 54.24 27.96
N MET A 81 -136.01 55.43 28.12
CA MET A 81 -134.59 55.63 27.81
C MET A 81 -133.66 54.76 28.67
N HIS A 82 -133.99 54.57 29.95
CA HIS A 82 -133.18 53.72 30.84
C HIS A 82 -133.24 52.24 30.41
N PHE A 83 -134.40 51.73 29.99
CA PHE A 83 -134.54 50.34 29.57
C PHE A 83 -133.72 50.04 28.31
N ARG A 84 -133.77 50.94 27.31
CA ARG A 84 -132.98 50.81 26.07
C ARG A 84 -131.47 50.79 26.31
N SER A 85 -130.97 51.61 27.24
CA SER A 85 -129.53 51.61 27.56
C SER A 85 -129.06 50.29 28.18
N GLN A 86 -129.90 49.62 28.98
CA GLN A 86 -129.55 48.37 29.63
C GLN A 86 -129.48 47.18 28.65
N GLU A 87 -130.31 47.18 27.59
CA GLU A 87 -130.27 46.16 26.54
C GLU A 87 -129.02 46.27 25.65
N VAL A 88 -128.60 47.50 25.32
CA VAL A 88 -127.38 47.73 24.51
C VAL A 88 -126.14 47.15 25.19
N VAL A 89 -126.01 47.30 26.51
CA VAL A 89 -124.87 46.77 27.28
C VAL A 89 -124.87 45.24 27.30
N LYS A 90 -126.04 44.60 27.43
CA LYS A 90 -126.16 43.12 27.39
C LYS A 90 -125.79 42.56 26.02
N HIS A 91 -126.29 43.15 24.93
CA HIS A 91 -125.94 42.74 23.57
C HIS A 91 -124.46 42.95 23.24
N TRP A 92 -123.83 44.02 23.76
CA TRP A 92 -122.40 44.26 23.62
C TRP A 92 -121.53 43.18 24.29
N THR A 93 -121.94 42.71 25.48
CA THR A 93 -121.15 41.72 26.23
C THR A 93 -121.17 40.34 25.56
N ASN A 94 -122.31 39.94 24.99
CA ASN A 94 -122.46 38.67 24.27
C ASN A 94 -121.73 38.67 22.92
N THR A 95 -121.80 39.76 22.15
CA THR A 95 -121.08 39.89 20.87
C THR A 95 -119.56 39.84 21.06
N TYR A 96 -119.04 40.41 22.15
CA TYR A 96 -117.61 40.31 22.48
C TYR A 96 -117.19 38.86 22.83
N ALA A 97 -118.03 38.11 23.53
CA ALA A 97 -117.78 36.71 23.86
C ALA A 97 -117.80 35.80 22.62
N GLU A 98 -118.73 36.03 21.69
CA GLU A 98 -118.79 35.34 20.40
C GLU A 98 -117.54 35.61 19.55
N HIS A 99 -117.13 36.88 19.41
CA HIS A 99 -115.89 37.22 18.71
C HIS A 99 -114.63 36.59 19.33
N LEU A 100 -114.56 36.48 20.67
CA LEU A 100 -113.46 35.76 21.33
C LEU A 100 -113.49 34.27 21.04
N ASN A 101 -114.68 33.67 21.00
CA ASN A 101 -114.83 32.25 20.70
C ASN A 101 -114.45 31.97 19.25
N ASP A 102 -114.90 32.79 18.30
CA ASP A 102 -114.53 32.72 16.89
C ASP A 102 -113.02 32.91 16.68
N LYS A 103 -112.42 33.86 17.42
CA LYS A 103 -110.96 34.04 17.39
C LYS A 103 -110.21 32.82 17.91
N ASN A 104 -110.75 32.12 18.90
CA ASN A 104 -110.14 30.90 19.45
C ASN A 104 -110.34 29.70 18.51
N THR A 105 -111.50 29.56 17.86
CA THR A 105 -111.74 28.50 16.88
C THR A 105 -110.86 28.66 15.64
N ILE A 106 -110.71 29.88 15.11
CA ILE A 106 -109.80 30.17 13.99
C ILE A 106 -108.36 29.79 14.35
N LYS A 107 -107.88 30.19 15.54
CA LYS A 107 -106.52 29.83 16.02
C LYS A 107 -106.33 28.32 16.20
N ALA A 108 -107.38 27.60 16.60
CA ALA A 108 -107.31 26.14 16.75
C ALA A 108 -107.20 25.44 15.39
N VAL A 109 -107.97 25.90 14.39
CA VAL A 109 -107.90 25.39 13.01
C VAL A 109 -106.55 25.69 12.37
N GLU A 110 -106.04 26.91 12.53
CA GLU A 110 -104.72 27.31 12.02
C GLU A 110 -103.60 26.45 12.61
N ARG A 111 -103.68 26.10 13.90
CA ARG A 111 -102.71 25.20 14.55
C ARG A 111 -102.76 23.79 13.97
N GLN A 112 -103.96 23.24 13.72
CA GLN A 112 -104.08 21.92 13.09
C GLN A 112 -103.52 21.91 11.66
N GLN A 113 -103.79 22.95 10.88
CA GLN A 113 -103.22 23.10 9.54
C GLN A 113 -101.69 23.16 9.57
N GLN A 114 -101.12 23.91 10.52
CA GLN A 114 -99.67 23.99 10.71
C GLN A 114 -99.06 22.62 11.07
N GLU A 115 -99.71 21.85 11.96
CA GLU A 115 -99.27 20.51 12.34
C GLU A 115 -99.31 19.52 11.16
N GLU A 116 -100.36 19.58 10.32
CA GLU A 116 -100.46 18.76 9.10
C GLU A 116 -99.40 19.15 8.05
N GLU A 117 -99.13 20.44 7.88
CA GLU A 117 -98.08 20.93 7.00
C GLU A 117 -96.70 20.52 7.50
N ASP A 118 -96.43 20.64 8.80
CA ASP A 118 -95.20 20.18 9.43
C ASP A 118 -95.03 18.66 9.27
N GLU A 119 -96.10 17.88 9.38
CA GLU A 119 -96.07 16.45 9.08
C GLU A 119 -95.74 16.14 7.61
N LYS A 120 -96.34 16.88 6.67
CA LYS A 120 -96.02 16.76 5.24
C LYS A 120 -94.56 17.11 4.98
N ILE A 121 -94.05 18.17 5.59
CA ILE A 121 -92.63 18.57 5.52
C ILE A 121 -91.74 17.47 6.10
N ARG A 122 -92.07 16.88 7.26
CA ARG A 122 -91.32 15.76 7.86
C ARG A 122 -91.28 14.54 6.93
N LYS A 123 -92.42 14.17 6.34
CA LYS A 123 -92.52 13.05 5.37
C LYS A 123 -91.66 13.33 4.14
N PHE A 124 -91.71 14.55 3.60
CA PHE A 124 -90.88 14.97 2.46
C PHE A 124 -89.39 14.97 2.77
N ILE A 125 -88.97 15.50 3.92
CA ILE A 125 -87.56 15.47 4.37
C ILE A 125 -87.08 14.02 4.51
N LYS A 126 -87.90 13.13 5.10
CA LYS A 126 -87.56 11.70 5.23
C LYS A 126 -87.39 11.03 3.88
N ALA A 127 -88.28 11.31 2.93
CA ALA A 127 -88.18 10.80 1.55
C ALA A 127 -86.93 11.33 0.84
N LYS A 128 -86.63 12.63 0.93
CA LYS A 128 -85.44 13.25 0.33
C LYS A 128 -84.13 12.73 0.94
N LYS A 129 -84.10 12.50 2.26
CA LYS A 129 -82.97 11.84 2.93
C LYS A 129 -82.73 10.42 2.39
N ARG A 130 -83.79 9.62 2.22
CA ARG A 130 -83.69 8.27 1.63
C ARG A 130 -83.16 8.31 0.19
N LEU A 131 -83.66 9.21 -0.64
CA LEU A 131 -83.16 9.37 -2.02
C LEU A 131 -81.68 9.78 -2.05
N THR A 132 -81.27 10.70 -1.17
CA THR A 132 -79.86 11.12 -1.06
C THR A 132 -78.98 9.95 -0.61
N GLN A 133 -79.45 9.15 0.34
CA GLN A 133 -78.74 7.97 0.83
C GLN A 133 -78.58 6.91 -0.27
N MET A 134 -79.65 6.59 -1.00
CA MET A 134 -79.60 5.69 -2.16
C MET A 134 -78.65 6.21 -3.26
N GLY A 135 -78.61 7.53 -3.47
CA GLY A 135 -77.66 8.16 -4.39
C GLY A 135 -76.21 7.94 -3.97
N LYS A 136 -75.89 8.19 -2.68
CA LYS A 136 -74.56 7.96 -2.11
C LYS A 136 -74.15 6.48 -2.15
N GLU A 137 -75.08 5.56 -1.90
CA GLU A 137 -74.81 4.13 -1.95
C GLU A 137 -74.45 3.67 -3.38
N LYS A 138 -75.19 4.15 -4.39
CA LYS A 138 -74.86 3.87 -5.80
C LYS A 138 -73.54 4.48 -6.22
N GLU A 139 -73.23 5.71 -5.78
CA GLU A 139 -71.95 6.36 -6.04
C GLU A 139 -70.80 5.60 -5.36
N ALA A 140 -70.97 5.17 -4.10
CA ALA A 140 -69.98 4.35 -3.40
C ALA A 140 -69.76 2.99 -4.07
N GLU A 141 -70.82 2.34 -4.57
CA GLU A 141 -70.71 1.07 -5.29
C GLU A 141 -69.96 1.22 -6.63
N THR A 142 -70.24 2.29 -7.40
CA THR A 142 -69.48 2.55 -8.64
C THR A 142 -68.03 2.91 -8.36
N HIS A 143 -67.75 3.67 -7.29
CA HIS A 143 -66.38 3.94 -6.84
C HIS A 143 -65.65 2.66 -6.46
N ARG A 144 -66.27 1.78 -5.66
CA ARG A 144 -65.67 0.49 -5.28
C ARG A 144 -65.35 -0.36 -6.51
N LEU A 145 -66.27 -0.46 -7.47
CA LEU A 145 -66.05 -1.23 -8.70
C LEU A 145 -64.93 -0.63 -9.57
N MET A 146 -64.82 0.71 -9.62
CA MET A 146 -63.71 1.39 -10.30
C MET A 146 -62.38 1.14 -9.60
N GLU A 147 -62.34 1.14 -8.27
CA GLU A 147 -61.16 0.81 -7.48
C GLU A 147 -60.73 -0.65 -7.67
N GLU A 148 -61.65 -1.61 -7.58
CA GLU A 148 -61.39 -3.03 -7.87
C GLU A 148 -60.84 -3.23 -9.30
N ARG A 149 -61.34 -2.45 -10.28
CA ARG A 149 -60.80 -2.46 -11.64
C ARG A 149 -59.38 -1.89 -11.69
N ARG A 150 -59.11 -0.77 -11.01
CA ARG A 150 -57.78 -0.16 -10.93
C ARG A 150 -56.78 -1.09 -10.24
N GLU A 151 -57.18 -1.72 -9.14
CA GLU A 151 -56.35 -2.67 -8.40
C GLU A 151 -56.01 -3.89 -9.26
N ARG A 152 -56.96 -4.44 -10.02
CA ARG A 152 -56.67 -5.54 -10.95
C ARG A 152 -55.64 -5.16 -12.00
N ILE A 153 -55.77 -3.96 -12.59
CA ILE A 153 -54.81 -3.44 -13.57
C ILE A 153 -53.44 -3.23 -12.91
N ASN A 154 -53.38 -2.58 -11.74
CA ASN A 154 -52.14 -2.34 -11.01
C ASN A 154 -51.44 -3.64 -10.62
N ASN A 155 -52.20 -4.65 -10.15
CA ASN A 155 -51.67 -5.96 -9.81
C ASN A 155 -51.11 -6.68 -11.04
N PHE A 156 -51.80 -6.59 -12.19
CA PHE A 156 -51.30 -7.15 -13.45
C PHE A 156 -50.01 -6.45 -13.92
N LEU A 157 -49.98 -5.12 -13.92
CA LEU A 157 -48.79 -4.34 -14.27
C LEU A 157 -47.62 -4.63 -13.32
N SER A 158 -47.90 -4.75 -12.02
CA SER A 158 -46.89 -5.09 -11.01
C SER A 158 -46.30 -6.48 -11.24
N LYS A 159 -47.13 -7.47 -11.63
CA LYS A 159 -46.64 -8.81 -12.00
C LYS A 159 -45.75 -8.77 -13.23
N LEU A 160 -46.16 -8.06 -14.29
CA LEU A 160 -45.34 -7.91 -15.49
C LEU A 160 -44.01 -7.20 -15.21
N MET A 161 -44.01 -6.15 -14.39
CA MET A 161 -42.79 -5.46 -14.01
C MET A 161 -41.86 -6.39 -13.22
N LYS A 162 -42.38 -7.13 -12.23
CA LYS A 162 -41.59 -8.09 -11.46
C LYS A 162 -40.97 -9.15 -12.36
N GLU A 163 -41.74 -9.75 -13.25
CA GLU A 163 -41.23 -10.75 -14.19
C GLU A 163 -40.13 -10.19 -15.10
N LYS A 164 -40.25 -8.93 -15.56
CA LYS A 164 -39.19 -8.27 -16.33
C LYS A 164 -37.91 -8.07 -15.51
N PHE A 165 -38.03 -7.55 -14.29
CA PHE A 165 -36.89 -7.36 -13.40
C PHE A 165 -36.23 -8.69 -13.02
N ASP A 166 -37.01 -9.72 -12.67
CA ASP A 166 -36.48 -11.04 -12.33
C ASP A 166 -35.70 -11.63 -13.51
N ASN A 167 -36.16 -11.45 -14.75
CA ASN A 167 -35.43 -11.89 -15.94
C ASN A 167 -34.13 -11.10 -16.18
N GLU A 168 -34.14 -9.78 -15.97
CA GLU A 168 -32.94 -8.95 -16.07
C GLU A 168 -31.92 -9.29 -14.98
N ASP A 169 -32.37 -9.49 -13.74
CA ASP A 169 -31.54 -9.92 -12.61
C ASP A 169 -30.89 -11.29 -12.86
N LEU A 170 -31.60 -12.23 -13.50
CA LEU A 170 -31.03 -13.52 -13.91
C LEU A 170 -29.94 -13.37 -14.98
N ILE A 171 -30.12 -12.46 -15.94
CA ILE A 171 -29.11 -12.18 -16.97
C ILE A 171 -27.88 -11.55 -16.31
N ILE A 172 -28.08 -10.55 -15.45
CA ILE A 172 -26.99 -9.89 -14.71
C ILE A 172 -26.24 -10.89 -13.83
N ALA A 173 -26.95 -11.74 -13.09
CA ALA A 173 -26.33 -12.76 -12.25
C ALA A 173 -25.49 -13.75 -13.07
N ARG A 174 -25.96 -14.16 -14.25
CA ARG A 174 -25.20 -15.02 -15.16
C ARG A 174 -23.94 -14.33 -15.67
N ASP A 175 -24.05 -13.09 -16.12
CA ASP A 175 -22.93 -12.34 -16.69
C ASP A 175 -21.88 -12.02 -15.59
N ILE A 176 -22.30 -11.75 -14.35
CA ILE A 176 -21.41 -11.64 -13.18
C ILE A 176 -20.69 -12.96 -12.92
N ALA A 177 -21.42 -14.09 -12.89
CA ALA A 177 -20.81 -15.40 -12.65
C ALA A 177 -19.80 -15.79 -13.74
N GLU A 178 -20.07 -15.47 -15.00
CA GLU A 178 -19.14 -15.67 -16.11
C GLU A 178 -17.89 -14.79 -15.96
N ALA A 179 -18.07 -13.50 -15.65
CA ALA A 179 -16.95 -12.59 -15.40
C ALA A 179 -16.08 -13.06 -14.23
N GLU A 180 -16.68 -13.43 -13.10
CA GLU A 180 -15.97 -13.94 -11.92
C GLU A 180 -15.19 -15.22 -12.25
N ALA A 181 -15.78 -16.16 -13.00
CA ALA A 181 -15.09 -17.37 -13.43
C ALA A 181 -13.89 -17.08 -14.35
N GLU A 182 -14.02 -16.12 -15.27
CA GLU A 182 -12.89 -15.68 -16.09
C GLU A 182 -11.79 -15.00 -15.26
N TRP A 183 -12.16 -14.14 -14.32
CA TRP A 183 -11.22 -13.48 -13.41
C TRP A 183 -10.46 -14.50 -12.57
N GLU A 184 -11.15 -15.48 -12.00
CA GLU A 184 -10.53 -16.55 -11.23
C GLU A 184 -9.57 -17.38 -12.09
N LYS A 185 -9.95 -17.71 -13.33
CA LYS A 185 -9.06 -18.41 -14.26
C LYS A 185 -7.80 -17.60 -14.58
N ARG A 186 -7.96 -16.31 -14.89
CA ARG A 186 -6.82 -15.40 -15.15
C ARG A 186 -5.90 -15.31 -13.93
N GLU A 187 -6.45 -15.23 -12.73
CA GLU A 187 -5.66 -15.11 -11.51
C GLU A 187 -4.93 -16.43 -11.18
N ARG A 188 -5.58 -17.58 -11.40
CA ARG A 188 -4.93 -18.90 -11.33
C ARG A 188 -3.78 -19.04 -12.34
N GLU A 189 -3.97 -18.60 -13.57
CA GLU A 189 -2.93 -18.62 -14.60
C GLU A 189 -1.75 -17.70 -14.25
N LYS A 190 -2.00 -16.49 -13.76
CA LYS A 190 -0.94 -15.60 -13.26
C LYS A 190 -0.20 -16.22 -12.09
N TYR A 191 -0.92 -16.80 -11.13
CA TYR A 191 -0.32 -17.44 -9.97
C TYR A 191 0.61 -18.59 -10.37
N GLU A 192 0.16 -19.48 -11.25
CA GLU A 192 1.00 -20.60 -11.72
C GLU A 192 2.18 -20.12 -12.57
N LYS A 193 2.01 -19.08 -13.41
CA LYS A 193 3.14 -18.44 -14.11
C LYS A 193 4.18 -17.87 -13.15
N ASN A 194 3.75 -17.05 -12.19
CA ASN A 194 4.63 -16.46 -11.19
C ASN A 194 5.35 -17.54 -10.37
N LYS A 195 4.63 -18.60 -9.99
CA LYS A 195 5.19 -19.74 -9.25
C LYS A 195 6.20 -20.52 -10.09
N ALA A 196 5.96 -20.71 -11.39
CA ALA A 196 6.91 -21.32 -12.30
C ALA A 196 8.16 -20.45 -12.49
N GLU A 197 8.01 -19.13 -12.65
CA GLU A 197 9.11 -18.18 -12.73
C GLU A 197 9.96 -18.16 -11.47
N LEU A 198 9.33 -18.14 -10.29
CA LEU A 198 10.03 -18.22 -9.00
C LEU A 198 10.84 -19.52 -8.87
N LYS A 199 10.27 -20.65 -9.30
CA LYS A 199 10.99 -21.93 -9.34
C LYS A 199 12.17 -21.88 -10.32
N ALA A 200 11.98 -21.36 -11.52
CA ALA A 200 13.04 -21.22 -12.51
C ALA A 200 14.19 -20.33 -12.01
N ILE A 201 13.87 -19.22 -11.32
CA ILE A 201 14.86 -18.34 -10.69
C ILE A 201 15.62 -19.08 -9.58
N ALA A 202 14.92 -19.86 -8.74
CA ALA A 202 15.55 -20.64 -7.67
C ALA A 202 16.48 -21.73 -8.22
N GLU A 203 16.04 -22.45 -9.25
CA GLU A 203 16.83 -23.47 -9.93
C GLU A 203 18.07 -22.87 -10.61
N HIS A 204 17.91 -21.76 -11.32
CA HIS A 204 19.04 -21.03 -11.93
C HIS A 204 20.05 -20.59 -10.87
N ARG A 205 19.59 -20.00 -9.76
CA ARG A 205 20.48 -19.60 -8.64
C ARG A 205 21.23 -20.80 -8.07
N ALA A 206 20.54 -21.93 -7.85
CA ALA A 206 21.18 -23.15 -7.34
C ALA A 206 22.22 -23.70 -8.32
N LEU A 207 21.93 -23.67 -9.62
CA LEU A 207 22.85 -24.13 -10.66
C LEU A 207 24.10 -23.24 -10.74
N VAL A 208 23.94 -21.91 -10.72
CA VAL A 208 25.07 -20.97 -10.70
C VAL A 208 25.96 -21.19 -9.48
N MET A 209 25.37 -21.40 -8.30
CA MET A 209 26.13 -21.67 -7.08
C MET A 209 26.92 -22.99 -7.18
N LYS A 210 26.29 -24.05 -7.70
CA LYS A 210 26.97 -25.35 -7.92
C LYS A 210 28.10 -25.25 -8.93
N ASN A 211 27.87 -24.57 -10.06
CA ASN A 211 28.90 -24.39 -11.08
C ASN A 211 30.09 -23.60 -10.54
N LYS A 212 29.84 -22.52 -9.80
CA LYS A 212 30.91 -21.74 -9.17
C LYS A 212 31.73 -22.57 -8.18
N GLU A 213 31.05 -23.40 -7.37
CA GLU A 213 31.73 -24.29 -6.44
C GLU A 213 32.60 -25.32 -7.17
N GLU A 214 32.10 -25.88 -8.27
CA GLU A 214 32.84 -26.84 -9.09
C GLU A 214 34.04 -26.20 -9.81
N GLU A 215 33.88 -25.00 -10.36
CA GLU A 215 34.99 -24.23 -10.92
C GLU A 215 36.07 -23.96 -9.87
N GLU A 216 35.70 -23.62 -8.63
CA GLU A 216 36.68 -23.45 -7.55
C GLU A 216 37.38 -24.76 -7.19
N ARG A 217 36.68 -25.89 -7.21
CA ARG A 217 37.31 -27.21 -7.02
C ARG A 217 38.29 -27.51 -8.15
N GLN A 218 37.91 -27.29 -9.39
CA GLN A 218 38.78 -27.48 -10.56
C GLN A 218 40.02 -26.58 -10.48
N ARG A 219 39.86 -25.28 -10.19
CA ARG A 219 40.99 -24.37 -10.00
C ARG A 219 41.94 -24.83 -8.90
N LYS A 220 41.42 -25.39 -7.79
CA LYS A 220 42.25 -25.96 -6.71
C LYS A 220 43.01 -27.20 -7.16
N ILE A 221 42.42 -28.04 -8.01
CA ILE A 221 43.08 -29.23 -8.56
C ILE A 221 44.17 -28.80 -9.54
N GLU A 222 43.85 -27.93 -10.50
CA GLU A 222 44.79 -27.38 -11.47
C GLU A 222 45.97 -26.68 -10.79
N ALA A 223 45.72 -25.88 -9.75
CA ALA A 223 46.79 -25.23 -8.99
C ALA A 223 47.74 -26.25 -8.32
N LYS A 224 47.19 -27.36 -7.80
CA LYS A 224 48.01 -28.45 -7.24
C LYS A 224 48.81 -29.17 -8.32
N GLU A 225 48.21 -29.43 -9.47
CA GLU A 225 48.90 -30.07 -10.61
C GLU A 225 50.03 -29.19 -11.14
N GLN A 226 49.79 -27.88 -11.28
CA GLN A 226 50.81 -26.90 -11.66
C GLN A 226 51.95 -26.85 -10.65
N LEU A 227 51.64 -26.83 -9.35
CA LEU A 227 52.65 -26.88 -8.29
C LEU A 227 53.50 -28.16 -8.39
N LEU A 228 52.86 -29.32 -8.59
CA LEU A 228 53.57 -30.59 -8.77
C LEU A 228 54.44 -30.60 -10.04
N ALA A 229 53.99 -29.98 -11.12
CA ALA A 229 54.76 -29.85 -12.35
C ALA A 229 56.02 -28.99 -12.14
N ILE A 230 55.89 -27.87 -11.42
CA ILE A 230 57.02 -26.99 -11.05
C ILE A 230 58.04 -27.77 -10.21
N LEU A 231 57.58 -28.47 -9.16
CA LEU A 231 58.46 -29.26 -8.30
C LEU A 231 59.22 -30.35 -9.07
N LYS A 232 58.55 -31.03 -10.01
CA LYS A 232 59.20 -32.03 -10.88
C LYS A 232 60.22 -31.38 -11.81
N ALA A 233 59.91 -30.22 -12.39
CA ALA A 233 60.84 -29.48 -13.24
C ALA A 233 62.09 -29.04 -12.45
N ASP A 234 61.90 -28.51 -11.24
CA ASP A 234 62.99 -28.13 -10.35
C ASP A 234 63.88 -29.32 -9.98
N GLN A 235 63.27 -30.48 -9.68
CA GLN A 235 64.03 -31.71 -9.41
C GLN A 235 64.91 -32.10 -10.61
N ILE A 236 64.34 -32.13 -11.81
CA ILE A 236 65.07 -32.45 -13.04
C ILE A 236 66.20 -31.46 -13.29
N PHE A 237 65.95 -30.16 -13.05
CA PHE A 237 66.96 -29.13 -13.18
C PHE A 237 68.15 -29.36 -12.23
N TRP A 238 67.88 -29.67 -10.96
CA TRP A 238 68.93 -29.97 -9.97
C TRP A 238 69.72 -31.24 -10.30
N GLU A 239 69.04 -32.29 -10.79
CA GLU A 239 69.70 -33.51 -11.25
C GLU A 239 70.62 -33.23 -12.45
N HIS A 240 70.14 -32.44 -13.41
CA HIS A 240 70.92 -32.03 -14.58
C HIS A 240 72.16 -31.19 -14.19
N GLU A 241 72.00 -30.22 -13.28
CA GLU A 241 73.12 -29.42 -12.77
C GLU A 241 74.17 -30.28 -12.03
N LYS A 242 73.73 -31.25 -11.22
CA LYS A 242 74.63 -32.20 -10.56
C LYS A 242 75.38 -33.06 -11.57
N GLU A 243 74.69 -33.60 -12.58
CA GLU A 243 75.34 -34.44 -13.60
C GLU A 243 76.33 -33.63 -14.43
N LYS A 244 76.02 -32.37 -14.77
CA LYS A 244 76.96 -31.46 -15.45
C LYS A 244 78.24 -31.24 -14.63
N LYS A 245 78.11 -30.97 -13.33
CA LYS A 245 79.27 -30.85 -12.42
C LYS A 245 80.07 -32.15 -12.36
N ARG A 246 79.39 -33.29 -12.26
CA ARG A 246 80.04 -34.62 -12.22
C ARG A 246 80.80 -34.93 -13.51
N LYS A 247 80.25 -34.57 -14.67
CA LYS A 247 80.92 -34.69 -15.97
C LYS A 247 82.16 -33.80 -16.05
N ALA A 248 82.05 -32.53 -15.69
CA ALA A 248 83.19 -31.60 -15.65
C ALA A 248 84.30 -32.08 -14.69
N ASP A 249 83.93 -32.65 -13.53
CA ASP A 249 84.89 -33.26 -12.61
C ASP A 249 85.58 -34.51 -13.18
N LYS A 250 84.85 -35.32 -13.96
CA LYS A 250 85.41 -36.49 -14.64
C LYS A 250 86.38 -36.07 -15.74
N GLU A 251 85.99 -35.13 -16.59
CA GLU A 251 86.84 -34.56 -17.64
C GLU A 251 88.11 -33.93 -17.07
N ARG A 252 88.01 -33.16 -15.97
CA ARG A 252 89.20 -32.61 -15.29
C ARG A 252 90.15 -33.71 -14.82
N ARG A 253 89.63 -34.80 -14.25
CA ARG A 253 90.44 -35.94 -13.83
C ARG A 253 91.09 -36.65 -15.02
N GLU A 254 90.35 -36.87 -16.10
CA GLU A 254 90.89 -37.47 -17.33
C GLU A 254 92.03 -36.62 -17.93
N VAL A 255 91.88 -35.30 -17.96
CA VAL A 255 92.94 -34.38 -18.39
C VAL A 255 94.15 -34.44 -17.45
N GLN A 256 93.94 -34.52 -16.15
CA GLN A 256 95.02 -34.66 -15.18
C GLN A 256 95.77 -36.00 -15.35
N ASP A 257 95.03 -37.10 -15.51
CA ASP A 257 95.58 -38.45 -15.68
C ASP A 257 96.38 -38.56 -16.99
N THR A 258 95.85 -38.03 -18.09
CA THR A 258 96.57 -37.99 -19.37
C THR A 258 97.85 -37.16 -19.27
N HIS A 259 97.84 -36.04 -18.55
CA HIS A 259 99.04 -35.24 -18.30
C HIS A 259 100.08 -36.02 -17.48
N ILE A 260 99.65 -36.71 -16.42
CA ILE A 260 100.53 -37.57 -15.61
C ILE A 260 101.14 -38.70 -16.46
N GLN A 261 100.34 -39.35 -17.30
CA GLN A 261 100.81 -40.39 -18.23
C GLN A 261 101.84 -39.84 -19.22
N GLN A 262 101.59 -38.66 -19.80
CA GLN A 262 102.55 -37.99 -20.68
C GLN A 262 103.86 -37.66 -19.96
N MET A 263 103.79 -37.12 -18.74
CA MET A 263 104.98 -36.85 -17.92
C MET A 263 105.76 -38.13 -17.61
N ALA A 264 105.07 -39.23 -17.26
CA ALA A 264 105.70 -40.53 -17.00
C ALA A 264 106.38 -41.09 -18.25
N LYS A 265 105.71 -41.03 -19.41
CA LYS A 265 106.27 -41.44 -20.70
C LYS A 265 107.51 -40.62 -21.07
N ASN A 266 107.46 -39.30 -20.91
CA ASN A 266 108.58 -38.42 -21.21
C ASN A 266 109.78 -38.69 -20.28
N LYS A 267 109.54 -38.92 -18.98
CA LYS A 267 110.58 -39.32 -18.03
C LYS A 267 111.22 -40.65 -18.41
N PHE A 268 110.40 -41.65 -18.77
CA PHE A 268 110.89 -42.95 -19.21
C PHE A 268 111.73 -42.84 -20.49
N ASN A 269 111.26 -42.08 -21.48
CA ASN A 269 112.01 -41.82 -22.71
C ASN A 269 113.33 -41.09 -22.43
N ALA A 270 113.35 -40.13 -21.50
CA ALA A 270 114.56 -39.43 -21.11
C ALA A 270 115.59 -40.36 -20.45
N LEU A 271 115.13 -41.30 -19.60
CA LEU A 271 115.99 -42.32 -19.00
C LEU A 271 116.56 -43.26 -20.06
N GLN A 272 115.74 -43.73 -21.01
CA GLN A 272 116.23 -44.56 -22.12
C GLN A 272 117.24 -43.81 -23.00
N ALA A 273 116.97 -42.54 -23.34
CA ALA A 273 117.89 -41.72 -24.12
C ALA A 273 119.24 -41.54 -23.40
N LYS A 274 119.21 -41.32 -22.07
CA LYS A 274 120.43 -41.25 -21.25
C LYS A 274 121.20 -42.56 -21.22
N GLN A 275 120.50 -43.70 -21.12
CA GLN A 275 121.15 -45.00 -21.18
C GLN A 275 121.77 -45.27 -22.56
N ALA A 276 121.07 -44.94 -23.64
CA ALA A 276 121.59 -45.05 -25.00
C ALA A 276 122.81 -44.14 -25.23
N GLU A 277 122.81 -42.92 -24.70
CA GLU A 277 123.95 -41.99 -24.72
C GLU A 277 125.17 -42.61 -24.00
N LEU A 278 124.98 -43.21 -22.82
CA LEU A 278 126.04 -43.89 -22.09
C LEU A 278 126.60 -45.11 -22.84
N GLU A 279 125.73 -45.94 -23.44
CA GLU A 279 126.20 -47.09 -24.25
C GLU A 279 126.96 -46.62 -25.49
N TYR A 280 126.51 -45.54 -26.15
CA TYR A 280 127.22 -44.95 -27.28
C TYR A 280 128.62 -44.44 -26.86
N CYS A 281 128.73 -43.75 -25.72
CA CYS A 281 130.01 -43.32 -25.17
C CYS A 281 130.94 -44.51 -24.92
N ARG A 282 130.45 -45.58 -24.28
CA ARG A 282 131.23 -46.80 -24.02
C ARG A 282 131.75 -47.46 -25.30
N LEU A 283 130.88 -47.60 -26.31
CA LEU A 283 131.27 -48.17 -27.61
C LEU A 283 132.31 -47.30 -28.31
N THR A 284 132.16 -45.98 -28.23
CA THR A 284 133.11 -45.02 -28.81
C THR A 284 134.46 -45.07 -28.10
N GLU A 285 134.47 -45.15 -26.77
CA GLU A 285 135.69 -45.31 -25.97
C GLU A 285 136.42 -46.61 -26.27
N ALA A 286 135.68 -47.73 -26.38
CA ALA A 286 136.24 -49.02 -26.76
C ALA A 286 136.88 -48.96 -28.17
N LEU A 287 136.18 -48.37 -29.14
CA LEU A 287 136.70 -48.17 -30.50
C LEU A 287 137.95 -47.29 -30.52
N VAL A 288 137.97 -46.19 -29.76
CA VAL A 288 139.15 -45.31 -29.64
C VAL A 288 140.31 -46.06 -29.00
N ALA A 289 140.07 -46.87 -27.98
CA ALA A 289 141.11 -47.67 -27.34
C ALA A 289 141.70 -48.73 -28.29
N GLU A 290 140.88 -49.37 -29.13
CA GLU A 290 141.34 -50.27 -30.20
C GLU A 290 142.16 -49.50 -31.25
N LYS A 291 141.69 -48.34 -31.70
CA LYS A 291 142.42 -47.49 -32.66
C LYS A 291 143.75 -46.97 -32.12
N GLU A 292 143.80 -46.61 -30.85
CA GLU A 292 145.06 -46.23 -30.19
C GLU A 292 146.02 -47.42 -30.13
N LYS A 293 145.53 -48.64 -29.83
CA LYS A 293 146.38 -49.84 -29.89
C LYS A 293 146.94 -50.07 -31.29
N GLU A 294 146.09 -50.05 -32.32
CA GLU A 294 146.53 -50.15 -33.73
C GLU A 294 147.61 -49.12 -34.06
N PHE A 295 147.44 -47.86 -33.62
CA PHE A 295 148.40 -46.79 -33.83
C PHE A 295 149.73 -47.03 -33.09
N GLN A 296 149.67 -47.48 -31.84
CA GLN A 296 150.86 -47.78 -31.04
C GLN A 296 151.62 -48.99 -31.60
N ASP A 297 150.92 -50.03 -32.07
CA ASP A 297 151.51 -51.18 -32.76
C ASP A 297 152.26 -50.73 -34.01
N TYR A 298 151.60 -49.95 -34.87
CA TYR A 298 152.22 -49.38 -36.07
C TYR A 298 153.42 -48.47 -35.75
N ALA A 299 153.30 -47.60 -34.74
CA ALA A 299 154.39 -46.72 -34.33
C ALA A 299 155.61 -47.51 -33.83
N ARG A 300 155.40 -48.64 -33.14
CA ARG A 300 156.49 -49.54 -32.73
C ARG A 300 157.16 -50.19 -33.93
N GLU A 301 156.39 -50.72 -34.88
CA GLU A 301 156.94 -51.30 -36.13
C GLU A 301 157.79 -50.28 -36.91
N VAL A 302 157.35 -49.03 -36.99
CA VAL A 302 158.12 -47.94 -37.62
C VAL A 302 159.42 -47.65 -36.86
N ILE A 303 159.38 -47.60 -35.52
CA ILE A 303 160.59 -47.38 -34.71
C ILE A 303 161.58 -48.54 -34.85
N GLU A 304 161.09 -49.78 -34.83
CA GLU A 304 161.91 -50.99 -35.01
C GLU A 304 162.56 -51.01 -36.40
N SER A 305 161.80 -50.82 -37.46
CA SER A 305 162.32 -50.79 -38.84
C SER A 305 163.32 -49.66 -39.10
N GLU A 306 163.07 -48.45 -38.59
CA GLU A 306 164.02 -47.34 -38.70
C GLU A 306 165.29 -47.59 -37.86
N SER A 307 165.21 -48.34 -36.75
CA SER A 307 166.37 -48.71 -35.92
C SER A 307 167.31 -49.73 -36.56
N GLU A 308 166.77 -50.58 -37.42
CA GLU A 308 167.57 -51.51 -38.24
C GLU A 308 168.23 -50.79 -39.42
N SER A 309 167.62 -49.70 -39.91
CA SER A 309 168.21 -48.81 -40.91
C SER A 309 169.31 -47.91 -40.29
N THR A 310 170.31 -47.48 -41.07
CA THR A 310 171.46 -46.68 -40.57
C THR A 310 171.11 -45.21 -40.23
N ASN A 311 169.89 -44.92 -39.78
CA ASN A 311 169.39 -43.56 -39.59
C ASN A 311 169.50 -43.09 -38.12
N LYS A 312 170.27 -42.02 -37.86
CA LYS A 312 170.72 -41.60 -36.52
C LYS A 312 169.73 -40.70 -35.74
N TYR A 313 168.49 -40.51 -36.23
CA TYR A 313 167.54 -39.53 -35.67
C TYR A 313 166.25 -40.14 -35.10
N ILE A 314 166.35 -41.31 -34.46
CA ILE A 314 165.21 -42.05 -33.87
C ILE A 314 164.80 -41.51 -32.48
N TYR A 315 165.68 -40.77 -31.81
CA TYR A 315 165.50 -40.28 -30.45
C TYR A 315 164.18 -39.50 -30.22
N PRO A 316 163.69 -38.62 -31.12
CA PRO A 316 162.41 -37.92 -30.94
C PRO A 316 161.20 -38.87 -30.93
N LEU A 317 161.19 -39.92 -31.76
CA LEU A 317 160.11 -40.90 -31.83
C LEU A 317 160.07 -41.77 -30.57
N VAL A 318 161.23 -42.25 -30.13
CA VAL A 318 161.37 -43.03 -28.88
C VAL A 318 160.94 -42.22 -27.66
N LYS A 319 161.29 -40.92 -27.63
CA LYS A 319 160.89 -40.01 -26.55
C LYS A 319 159.37 -39.75 -26.54
N ALA A 320 158.71 -39.78 -27.70
CA ALA A 320 157.26 -39.57 -27.80
C ALA A 320 156.43 -40.78 -27.30
N VAL A 321 156.98 -41.99 -27.36
CA VAL A 321 156.32 -43.23 -26.89
C VAL A 321 156.40 -43.41 -25.37
N GLN A 322 157.45 -42.89 -24.72
CA GLN A 322 157.64 -43.02 -23.27
C GLN A 322 156.56 -42.28 -22.45
N GLU A 323 156.02 -42.94 -21.43
CA GLU A 323 155.04 -42.35 -20.52
C GLU A 323 155.74 -41.50 -19.44
N GLY A 324 155.38 -40.23 -19.29
CA GLY A 324 155.92 -39.38 -18.23
C GLY A 324 155.88 -37.87 -18.54
N PRO A 325 156.30 -37.00 -17.60
CA PRO A 325 156.33 -35.56 -17.82
C PRO A 325 157.25 -35.21 -19.00
N GLY A 326 156.66 -34.74 -20.11
CA GLY A 326 157.38 -34.46 -21.36
C GLY A 326 157.30 -35.57 -22.42
N GLY A 327 156.66 -36.69 -22.12
CA GLY A 327 156.20 -37.71 -23.07
C GLY A 327 154.69 -37.55 -23.30
N GLY A 328 154.26 -37.50 -24.55
CA GLY A 328 152.98 -36.92 -25.00
C GLY A 328 151.70 -37.68 -24.61
N ARG A 329 151.44 -37.90 -23.33
CA ARG A 329 150.08 -38.15 -22.82
C ARG A 329 149.60 -36.92 -22.06
N GLY A 330 149.08 -35.93 -22.82
CA GLY A 330 148.39 -34.77 -22.24
C GLY A 330 147.26 -35.22 -21.28
N PRO A 331 146.88 -34.40 -20.30
CA PRO A 331 145.98 -34.79 -19.21
C PRO A 331 144.60 -35.24 -19.71
N VAL A 332 144.05 -36.26 -19.05
CA VAL A 332 142.73 -36.84 -19.34
C VAL A 332 141.65 -35.92 -18.76
N PHE A 333 140.84 -35.32 -19.63
CA PHE A 333 139.61 -34.65 -19.21
C PHE A 333 138.49 -35.68 -19.11
N VAL A 334 138.00 -35.90 -17.89
CA VAL A 334 136.92 -36.85 -17.58
C VAL A 334 135.53 -36.39 -18.07
N ASP A 335 135.38 -35.13 -18.49
CA ASP A 335 134.04 -34.54 -18.70
C ASP A 335 133.65 -34.29 -20.18
N ARG A 336 134.55 -34.42 -21.16
CA ARG A 336 134.21 -34.27 -22.59
C ARG A 336 135.08 -35.12 -23.50
N GLY A 337 134.44 -36.08 -24.17
CA GLY A 337 135.07 -36.92 -25.17
C GLY A 337 135.68 -36.15 -26.35
N VAL A 338 136.87 -36.62 -26.72
CA VAL A 338 137.42 -36.72 -28.09
C VAL A 338 137.91 -35.44 -28.80
N LEU A 339 138.44 -34.44 -28.10
CA LEU A 339 139.34 -33.46 -28.74
C LEU A 339 140.60 -33.25 -27.90
N ARG A 340 141.78 -33.36 -28.52
CA ARG A 340 143.11 -33.32 -27.87
C ARG A 340 143.91 -32.08 -28.34
N PRO A 341 143.59 -30.84 -27.92
CA PRO A 341 144.43 -29.68 -28.23
C PRO A 341 145.73 -29.74 -27.42
N SER A 342 146.89 -29.59 -28.08
CA SER A 342 148.19 -29.53 -27.40
C SER A 342 148.47 -28.20 -26.69
N TYR A 343 147.58 -27.20 -26.78
CA TYR A 343 147.64 -25.95 -26.03
C TYR A 343 146.23 -25.34 -26.00
N GLN A 344 145.68 -25.03 -24.82
CA GLN A 344 144.55 -24.11 -24.70
C GLN A 344 144.80 -23.12 -23.57
N ALA A 345 145.20 -21.91 -23.96
CA ALA A 345 144.89 -20.71 -23.20
C ALA A 345 143.40 -20.41 -23.42
N ASN A 346 142.65 -20.12 -22.37
CA ASN A 346 141.24 -19.72 -22.48
C ASN A 346 141.06 -18.20 -22.64
N ASP A 347 142.15 -17.48 -22.92
CA ASP A 347 142.21 -16.04 -23.13
C ASP A 347 143.29 -15.69 -24.17
N ILE A 348 143.16 -14.54 -24.84
CA ILE A 348 144.10 -14.04 -25.86
C ILE A 348 145.50 -13.68 -25.29
N THR A 349 145.69 -13.78 -23.98
CA THR A 349 146.88 -13.31 -23.24
C THR A 349 147.75 -14.42 -22.65
N GLY A 350 147.30 -15.68 -22.62
CA GLY A 350 148.17 -16.83 -22.37
C GLY A 350 148.81 -16.91 -20.97
N VAL A 351 148.17 -16.39 -19.93
CA VAL A 351 148.68 -16.46 -18.54
C VAL A 351 147.78 -17.34 -17.67
N GLN A 352 148.39 -18.28 -16.93
CA GLN A 352 147.73 -19.19 -16.01
C GLN A 352 147.25 -18.45 -14.75
N LEU A 353 145.93 -18.36 -14.53
CA LEU A 353 145.37 -17.82 -13.29
C LEU A 353 145.44 -18.84 -12.13
N PRO A 354 145.70 -18.39 -10.88
CA PRO A 354 145.58 -19.24 -9.70
C PRO A 354 144.12 -19.69 -9.48
N PHE A 355 143.96 -20.96 -9.10
CA PHE A 355 142.66 -21.58 -8.81
C PHE A 355 141.93 -20.85 -7.67
N TYR A 356 140.79 -20.22 -7.97
CA TYR A 356 139.86 -19.77 -6.94
C TYR A 356 138.76 -20.82 -6.74
N LEU A 357 138.74 -21.43 -5.55
CA LEU A 357 137.62 -22.22 -5.06
C LEU A 357 136.44 -21.28 -4.80
N SER A 358 135.45 -21.27 -5.70
CA SER A 358 134.19 -20.56 -5.48
C SER A 358 133.36 -21.29 -4.42
N GLN A 359 133.43 -20.80 -3.17
CA GLN A 359 132.44 -21.08 -2.13
C GLN A 359 131.04 -20.73 -2.65
N GLY A 360 130.09 -21.67 -2.52
CA GLY A 360 128.72 -21.53 -3.01
C GLY A 360 128.02 -20.28 -2.51
N SER A 361 127.41 -19.54 -3.43
CA SER A 361 126.59 -18.37 -3.10
C SER A 361 125.32 -18.79 -2.37
N LYS A 362 125.23 -18.45 -1.08
CA LYS A 362 124.00 -18.49 -0.29
C LYS A 362 123.15 -17.27 -0.60
N TYR A 363 122.34 -17.32 -1.66
CA TYR A 363 121.22 -16.38 -1.84
C TYR A 363 119.98 -17.17 -2.30
N ASN A 364 119.20 -17.63 -1.33
CA ASN A 364 117.85 -18.15 -1.54
C ASN A 364 116.90 -17.38 -0.63
N THR A 365 116.60 -16.14 -1.01
CA THR A 365 115.53 -15.35 -0.38
C THR A 365 114.79 -14.52 -1.43
N PHE A 366 114.10 -15.19 -2.35
CA PHE A 366 112.97 -14.57 -3.04
C PHE A 366 111.71 -14.86 -2.24
N GLN A 367 111.34 -13.91 -1.39
CA GLN A 367 110.03 -13.89 -0.74
C GLN A 367 108.94 -13.79 -1.82
N LYS A 368 108.08 -14.79 -1.86
CA LYS A 368 106.85 -14.81 -2.66
C LYS A 368 105.88 -13.76 -2.12
N SER A 369 105.84 -12.56 -2.71
CA SER A 369 104.68 -11.68 -2.57
C SER A 369 103.56 -12.18 -3.49
N LYS A 370 102.55 -12.81 -2.90
CA LYS A 370 101.28 -13.13 -3.57
C LYS A 370 100.53 -11.82 -3.84
N GLY A 371 100.62 -11.31 -5.07
CA GLY A 371 99.76 -10.24 -5.58
C GLY A 371 99.00 -10.77 -6.80
N ARG A 372 97.67 -10.86 -6.68
CA ARG A 372 96.72 -11.15 -7.76
C ARG A 372 96.84 -10.05 -8.83
N LEU A 373 97.49 -10.29 -9.96
CA LEU A 373 97.19 -9.53 -11.18
C LEU A 373 95.95 -10.17 -11.82
N GLY A 374 94.79 -9.61 -11.50
CA GLY A 374 93.57 -9.88 -12.26
C GLY A 374 93.61 -9.07 -13.54
N PHE A 375 93.77 -9.75 -14.68
CA PHE A 375 93.33 -9.20 -15.96
C PHE A 375 91.90 -9.72 -16.19
N THR A 376 90.96 -8.81 -16.30
CA THR A 376 89.62 -9.04 -16.85
C THR A 376 89.51 -8.24 -18.15
N TRP A 377 89.31 -8.95 -19.25
CA TRP A 377 88.52 -8.54 -20.40
C TRP A 377 87.76 -9.77 -20.89
#